data_AF-A0A258BK93-F1
#
_entry.id   AF-A0A258BK93-F1
#
_cell.length_a   1.000
_cell.length_b   1.000
_cell.length_c   1.000
_cell.angle_alpha   90.00
_cell.angle_beta   90.00
_cell.angle_gamma   90.00
#
_symmetry.space_group_name_H-M   'P 1'
#
loop_
_entity.id
_entity.type
_entity.pdbx_description
1 polymer ?
#
loop_
_entity_poly.entity_id
_entity_poly.type
_entity_poly.pdbx_seq_one_letter_code
_entity_poly.pdbx_strand_id
1 'polypeptide(L)'
;MMASSAFAECDLIQGQQVGKAITRATQKDLSGVITPARKPVINLLKCEGGGSRFEATFRYSQINSDGQTVWIEGTAKGQHDTVTNLEYRKSSPQLQSRIEPRKDRF
;
A
#
# COMPACT_ATOMS: atom_id res chain seq x y z
N MET A 1 -31.86 -13.90 14.28
CA MET A 1 -31.76 -13.29 12.94
C MET A 1 -30.40 -12.65 12.83
N MET A 2 -29.58 -13.11 11.88
CA MET A 2 -28.20 -12.66 11.69
C MET A 2 -28.19 -11.25 11.09
N ALA A 3 -27.56 -10.32 11.78
CA ALA A 3 -27.20 -9.00 11.26
C ALA A 3 -25.70 -8.79 11.50
N SER A 4 -24.89 -9.68 10.93
CA SER A 4 -23.49 -9.38 10.68
C SER A 4 -23.50 -8.54 9.41
N SER A 5 -23.51 -7.21 9.55
CA SER A 5 -23.36 -6.31 8.41
C SER A 5 -22.08 -6.67 7.69
N ALA A 6 -22.23 -7.42 6.60
CA ALA A 6 -21.20 -7.75 5.66
C ALA A 6 -20.63 -6.43 5.15
N PHE A 7 -19.43 -6.08 5.58
CA PHE A 7 -18.59 -5.18 4.81
C PHE A 7 -18.43 -5.86 3.45
N ALA A 8 -19.01 -5.28 2.39
CA ALA A 8 -18.93 -5.90 1.07
C ALA A 8 -17.45 -5.96 0.68
N GLU A 9 -16.96 -7.18 0.48
CA GLU A 9 -15.63 -7.39 -0.09
C GLU A 9 -15.58 -6.67 -1.43
N CYS A 10 -14.48 -5.99 -1.73
CA CYS A 10 -14.30 -5.38 -3.03
C CYS A 10 -14.46 -6.45 -4.12
N ASP A 11 -15.30 -6.20 -5.12
CA ASP A 11 -15.35 -7.08 -6.29
C ASP A 11 -14.01 -7.04 -7.04
N LEU A 12 -13.78 -8.02 -7.93
CA LEU A 12 -12.51 -8.15 -8.66
C LEU A 12 -12.12 -6.87 -9.44
N ILE A 13 -13.07 -6.15 -10.03
CA ILE A 13 -12.81 -4.94 -10.80
C ILE A 13 -12.44 -3.80 -9.86
N GLN A 14 -13.22 -3.61 -8.78
CA GLN A 14 -12.93 -2.61 -7.76
C GLN A 14 -11.58 -2.88 -7.09
N GLY A 15 -11.29 -4.13 -6.72
CA GLY A 15 -10.01 -4.54 -6.14
C GLY A 15 -8.82 -4.21 -7.05
N GLN A 16 -8.94 -4.39 -8.36
CA GLN A 16 -7.90 -3.97 -9.31
C GLN A 16 -7.71 -2.45 -9.36
N GLN A 17 -8.80 -1.67 -9.30
CA GLN A 17 -8.73 -0.21 -9.27
C GLN A 17 -8.09 0.30 -7.97
N VAL A 18 -8.53 -0.24 -6.83
CA VAL A 18 -7.98 0.05 -5.51
C VAL A 18 -6.49 -0.31 -5.46
N GLY A 19 -6.10 -1.49 -5.95
CA GLY A 19 -4.70 -1.91 -6.02
C GLY A 19 -3.84 -0.95 -6.83
N LYS A 20 -4.33 -0.47 -7.98
CA LYS A 20 -3.66 0.55 -8.80
C LYS A 20 -3.55 1.89 -8.08
N ALA A 21 -4.63 2.34 -7.42
CA ALA A 21 -4.65 3.58 -6.66
C ALA A 21 -3.61 3.56 -5.53
N ILE A 22 -3.59 2.49 -4.74
CA ILE A 22 -2.64 2.29 -3.64
C ILE A 22 -1.21 2.22 -4.19
N THR A 23 -0.97 1.46 -5.26
CA THR A 23 0.37 1.37 -5.88
C THR A 23 0.88 2.75 -6.26
N ARG A 24 0.07 3.58 -6.91
CA ARG A 24 0.45 4.94 -7.30
C ARG A 24 0.71 5.85 -6.10
N ALA A 25 -0.15 5.78 -5.08
CA ALA A 25 0.01 6.56 -3.86
C ALA A 25 1.31 6.20 -3.12
N THR A 26 1.56 4.90 -2.91
CA THR A 26 2.78 4.39 -2.27
C THR A 26 4.04 4.72 -3.08
N GLN A 27 3.99 4.61 -4.41
CA GLN A 27 5.12 4.99 -5.27
C GLN A 27 5.46 6.47 -5.18
N LYS A 28 4.43 7.34 -5.16
CA LYS A 28 4.63 8.78 -5.02
C LYS A 28 5.32 9.11 -3.69
N ASP A 29 4.84 8.50 -2.62
CA ASP A 29 5.36 8.70 -1.26
C ASP A 29 6.80 8.17 -1.09
N LEU A 30 7.12 7.03 -1.72
CA LEU A 30 8.45 6.41 -1.65
C LEU A 30 9.44 6.87 -2.74
N SER A 31 9.02 7.78 -3.64
CA SER A 31 9.81 8.19 -4.81
C SER A 31 11.18 8.81 -4.49
N GLY A 32 11.36 9.35 -3.28
CA GLY A 32 12.65 9.88 -2.80
C GLY A 32 13.50 8.88 -2.00
N VAL A 33 12.97 7.68 -1.70
CA VAL A 33 13.60 6.71 -0.81
C VAL A 33 14.04 5.45 -1.57
N ILE A 34 13.26 5.06 -2.59
CA ILE A 34 13.46 3.82 -3.33
C ILE A 34 13.54 4.14 -4.82
N THR A 35 14.63 3.71 -5.46
CA THR A 35 14.73 3.64 -6.92
C THR A 35 14.21 2.28 -7.40
N PRO A 36 13.05 2.22 -8.09
CA PRO A 36 12.49 0.95 -8.53
C PRO A 36 13.28 0.38 -9.71
N ALA A 37 13.66 -0.90 -9.64
CA ALA A 37 14.29 -1.62 -10.76
C ALA A 37 13.28 -2.43 -11.59
N ARG A 38 12.13 -2.78 -11.01
CA ARG A 38 11.06 -3.57 -11.64
C ARG A 38 9.69 -2.96 -11.35
N LYS A 39 8.62 -3.52 -11.92
CA LYS A 39 7.27 -3.14 -11.52
C LYS A 39 7.00 -3.62 -10.08
N PRO A 40 6.35 -2.79 -9.24
CA PRO A 40 5.95 -3.23 -7.91
C PRO A 40 4.84 -4.27 -7.98
N VAL A 41 4.77 -5.08 -6.93
CA VAL A 41 3.69 -6.03 -6.69
C VAL A 41 2.88 -5.49 -5.51
N ILE A 42 1.57 -5.37 -5.72
CA ILE A 42 0.61 -5.02 -4.66
C ILE A 42 -0.22 -6.25 -4.34
N ASN A 43 -0.31 -6.59 -3.06
CA ASN A 43 -1.18 -7.66 -2.58
C ASN A 43 -2.21 -7.04 -1.62
N LEU A 44 -3.49 -7.12 -1.97
CA LEU A 44 -4.58 -6.64 -1.11
C LEU A 44 -4.93 -7.78 -0.15
N LEU A 45 -4.56 -7.62 1.12
CA LEU A 45 -4.83 -8.60 2.18
C LEU A 45 -6.28 -8.53 2.64
N LYS A 46 -6.86 -7.33 2.59
CA LYS A 46 -8.26 -7.06 2.88
C LYS A 46 -8.69 -5.88 2.02
N CYS A 47 -9.88 -5.93 1.44
CA CYS A 47 -10.48 -4.81 0.73
C CYS A 47 -11.96 -4.79 1.05
N GLU A 48 -12.37 -3.78 1.82
CA GLU A 48 -13.75 -3.52 2.18
C GLU A 48 -14.20 -2.28 1.41
N GLY A 49 -15.31 -2.41 0.68
CA GLY A 49 -15.81 -1.37 -0.20
C GLY A 49 -17.32 -1.25 -0.12
N GLY A 50 -17.82 -0.04 -0.35
CA GLY A 50 -19.26 0.23 -0.40
C GLY A 50 -19.54 1.45 -1.26
N GLY A 51 -20.22 1.25 -2.39
CA GLY A 51 -20.46 2.29 -3.37
C GLY A 51 -19.15 2.85 -3.93
N SER A 52 -18.85 4.12 -3.63
CA SER A 52 -17.66 4.82 -4.11
C SER A 52 -16.45 4.74 -3.17
N ARG A 53 -16.58 4.26 -1.93
CA ARG A 53 -15.49 4.29 -0.94
C ARG A 53 -14.85 2.93 -0.75
N PHE A 54 -13.57 2.93 -0.39
CA PHE A 54 -12.83 1.72 -0.04
C PHE A 54 -11.94 1.93 1.19
N GLU A 55 -11.74 0.85 1.93
CA GLU A 55 -10.72 0.67 2.95
C GLU A 55 -10.00 -0.66 2.67
N ALA A 56 -8.67 -0.62 2.53
CA ALA A 56 -7.91 -1.80 2.17
C ALA A 56 -6.64 -1.93 3.00
N THR A 57 -6.38 -3.14 3.49
CA THR A 57 -5.09 -3.55 4.04
C THR A 57 -4.28 -4.15 2.91
N PHE A 58 -3.04 -3.67 2.72
CA PHE A 58 -2.22 -4.08 1.60
C PHE A 58 -0.77 -4.35 2.01
N ARG A 59 -0.09 -5.12 1.16
CA ARG A 59 1.37 -5.24 1.12
C ARG A 59 1.87 -4.82 -0.25
N TYR A 60 2.71 -3.79 -0.27
CA TYR A 60 3.44 -3.35 -1.44
C TYR A 60 4.86 -3.90 -1.37
N SER A 61 5.32 -4.53 -2.46
CA SER A 61 6.66 -5.10 -2.58
C SER A 61 7.32 -4.61 -3.86
N GLN A 62 8.60 -4.27 -3.79
CA GLN A 62 9.36 -3.71 -4.90
C GLN A 62 10.80 -4.23 -4.86
N ILE A 63 11.36 -4.55 -6.02
CA ILE A 63 12.80 -4.81 -6.15
C ILE A 63 13.48 -3.47 -6.45
N ASN A 64 14.43 -3.06 -5.60
CA ASN A 64 15.20 -1.83 -5.78
C ASN A 64 16.35 -2.03 -6.80
N SER A 65 17.04 -0.94 -7.14
CA SER A 65 18.24 -0.96 -8.01
C SER A 65 19.34 -1.91 -7.54
N ASP A 66 19.42 -2.17 -6.25
CA ASP A 66 20.44 -3.01 -5.63
C ASP A 66 20.06 -4.51 -5.66
N GLY A 67 18.95 -4.85 -6.32
CA GLY A 67 18.43 -6.22 -6.43
C GLY A 67 17.75 -6.74 -5.16
N GLN A 68 17.59 -5.90 -4.13
CA GLN A 68 16.94 -6.26 -2.88
C GLN A 68 15.43 -6.02 -2.95
N THR A 69 14.65 -6.95 -2.40
CA THR A 69 13.22 -6.77 -2.23
C THR A 69 12.94 -5.94 -0.98
N VAL A 70 12.35 -4.77 -1.18
CA VAL A 70 11.78 -3.94 -0.12
C VAL A 70 10.27 -4.10 -0.09
N TRP A 71 9.66 -4.07 1.08
CA TRP A 71 8.22 -4.17 1.23
C TRP A 71 7.68 -3.24 2.31
N ILE A 72 6.42 -2.84 2.17
CA ILE A 72 5.67 -2.06 3.14
C ILE A 72 4.25 -2.61 3.23
N GLU A 73 3.76 -2.75 4.46
CA GLU A 73 2.39 -3.14 4.78
C GLU A 73 1.69 -1.96 5.45
N GLY A 74 0.45 -1.73 5.05
CA GLY A 74 -0.31 -0.59 5.52
C GLY A 74 -1.79 -0.73 5.27
N THR A 75 -2.51 0.32 5.65
CA THR A 75 -3.92 0.50 5.39
C THR A 75 -4.11 1.73 4.52
N ALA A 76 -4.97 1.63 3.51
CA ALA A 76 -5.34 2.73 2.64
C ALA A 76 -6.84 2.95 2.70
N LYS A 77 -7.26 4.21 2.75
CA LYS A 77 -8.66 4.62 2.62
C LYS A 77 -8.81 5.57 1.46
N GLY A 78 -9.87 5.42 0.70
CA GLY A 78 -10.07 6.24 -0.49
C GLY A 78 -11.47 6.22 -1.03
N GLN A 79 -11.61 6.92 -2.14
CA GLN A 79 -12.83 6.98 -2.93
C GLN A 79 -12.49 6.79 -4.40
N HIS A 80 -13.22 5.90 -5.07
CA HIS A 80 -13.01 5.47 -6.44
C HIS A 80 -11.56 5.01 -6.67
N ASP A 81 -10.81 5.77 -7.45
CA ASP A 81 -9.42 5.51 -7.83
C ASP A 81 -8.41 6.38 -7.07
N THR A 82 -8.87 7.10 -6.05
CA THR A 82 -8.08 8.07 -5.29
C THR A 82 -7.91 7.63 -3.85
N VAL A 83 -6.65 7.49 -3.41
CA VAL A 83 -6.28 7.28 -2.01
C VAL A 83 -6.30 8.62 -1.29
N THR A 84 -7.08 8.69 -0.21
CA THR A 84 -7.23 9.90 0.63
C THR A 84 -6.45 9.81 1.94
N ASN A 85 -6.22 8.58 2.42
CA ASN A 85 -5.41 8.32 3.60
C ASN A 85 -4.57 7.06 3.35
N LEU A 86 -3.28 7.13 3.66
CA LEU A 86 -2.31 6.06 3.54
C LEU A 86 -1.52 5.99 4.84
N GLU A 87 -1.66 4.88 5.56
CA GLU A 87 -0.98 4.64 6.82
C GLU A 87 -0.13 3.38 6.71
N TYR A 88 1.17 3.50 6.95
CA TYR A 88 2.07 2.35 7.00
C TYR A 88 2.21 1.81 8.41
N ARG A 89 2.21 0.49 8.53
CA ARG A 89 2.29 -0.20 9.81
C ARG A 89 3.54 -1.03 9.97
N LYS A 90 4.00 -1.65 8.89
CA LYS A 90 5.20 -2.48 8.88
C LYS A 90 5.97 -2.24 7.61
N SER A 91 7.28 -2.42 7.66
CA SER A 91 8.14 -2.34 6.49
C SER A 91 9.30 -3.30 6.63
N SER A 92 9.90 -3.66 5.51
CA SER A 92 11.13 -4.44 5.46
C SER A 92 12.27 -3.68 6.17
N PRO A 93 13.18 -4.36 6.87
CA PRO A 93 14.36 -3.72 7.48
C PRO A 93 15.17 -2.87 6.48
N GLN A 94 15.27 -3.33 5.23
CA GLN A 94 15.96 -2.63 4.13
C GLN A 94 15.30 -1.31 3.73
N LEU A 95 14.01 -1.16 4.04
CA LEU A 95 13.27 0.06 3.82
C LEU A 95 13.34 0.96 5.05
N GLN A 96 13.26 0.40 6.26
CA GLN A 96 13.44 1.14 7.51
C GLN A 96 14.79 1.87 7.56
N SER A 97 15.87 1.19 7.17
CA SER A 97 17.21 1.79 7.09
C SER A 97 17.33 2.95 6.09
N ARG A 98 16.33 3.15 5.21
CA ARG A 98 16.27 4.25 4.23
C ARG A 98 15.26 5.34 4.62
N ILE A 99 14.25 5.01 5.44
CA ILE A 99 13.21 5.94 5.91
C ILE A 99 13.60 6.58 7.25
N GLU A 100 14.35 5.88 8.11
CA GLU A 100 14.84 6.49 9.35
C GLU A 100 15.69 7.74 9.03
N PRO A 101 15.47 8.86 9.73
CA PRO A 101 16.40 9.97 9.65
C PRO A 101 17.74 9.45 10.13
N ARG A 102 18.81 9.71 9.37
CA ARG A 102 20.21 9.54 9.83
C ARG A 102 20.32 10.08 11.26
N LYS A 103 20.23 9.20 12.26
CA LYS A 103 20.25 9.58 13.68
C LYS A 103 21.67 9.63 14.23
N ASP A 104 22.67 9.54 13.35
CA ASP A 104 24.09 9.39 13.69
C ASP A 104 24.96 10.49 13.06
N ARG A 105 24.50 11.74 13.08
CA ARG A 105 25.35 12.86 12.66
C ARG A 105 25.30 14.02 13.65
N PHE A 106 25.70 13.78 14.90
CA PHE A 106 26.29 14.76 15.81
C PHE A 106 27.20 14.07 16.81
#